data_AF-X1V1P0-F1
#
_entry.id   AF-X1V1P0-F1
#
_cell.length_a   1.000
_cell.length_b   1.000
_cell.length_c   1.000
_cell.angle_alpha   90.00
_cell.angle_beta   90.00
_cell.angle_gamma   90.00
#
_symmetry.space_group_name_H-M   'P 1'
#
loop_
_entity.id
_entity.type
_entity.pdbx_description
1 polymer ?
#
loop_
_entity_poly.entity_id
_entity_poly.type
_entity_poly.pdbx_seq_one_letter_code
_entity_poly.pdbx_strand_id
1 'polypeptide(L)'
;MHKLGVLTTEEMFTAYADAGFSPYAPGHEHVTVAEAFACEECRHLSKVGRMTDFTLVYNNDPEAAELTIGDKDRQTERDLTKSEVLSGYKEGLLEPDEIGKALDDMGYSPDEIDYYITKTDYDKDKAQSSAYMKYLHDAYIRGVNTFEVTTDKLGALNLPAKQVQYLFEVWDLDKTARANKPTKAELTAFVRNEIISMSVFETEMQGLGYPDKYIKWYKESIERARAE
;
A
#
# COMPACT_ATOMS: atom_id res chain seq x y z
N MET A 1 -30.46 -11.00 -24.01
CA MET A 1 -29.57 -10.82 -25.17
C MET A 1 -28.89 -12.15 -25.42
N HIS A 2 -29.31 -12.87 -26.46
CA HIS A 2 -28.61 -14.06 -26.95
C HIS A 2 -27.18 -13.65 -27.31
N LYS A 3 -26.17 -14.34 -26.76
CA LYS A 3 -24.79 -14.18 -27.25
C LYS A 3 -24.77 -14.63 -28.71
N LEU A 4 -24.51 -13.68 -29.62
CA LEU A 4 -24.19 -13.95 -31.02
C LEU A 4 -23.10 -15.02 -31.07
N GLY A 5 -23.39 -16.20 -31.62
CA GLY A 5 -22.38 -17.21 -31.96
C GLY A 5 -22.53 -18.60 -31.34
N VAL A 6 -23.55 -18.89 -30.54
CA VAL A 6 -23.78 -20.25 -29.99
C VAL A 6 -25.09 -20.79 -30.55
N LEU A 7 -25.02 -21.86 -31.35
CA LEU A 7 -26.20 -22.60 -31.83
C LEU A 7 -27.03 -23.04 -30.62
N THR A 8 -28.34 -22.84 -30.67
CA THR A 8 -29.27 -23.48 -29.74
C THR A 8 -29.18 -25.01 -29.86
N THR A 9 -29.66 -25.74 -28.85
CA THR A 9 -29.67 -27.21 -28.87
C THR A 9 -30.37 -27.78 -30.12
N GLU A 10 -31.45 -27.15 -30.55
CA GLU A 10 -32.19 -27.55 -31.76
C GLU A 10 -31.42 -27.23 -33.05
N GLU A 11 -30.77 -26.06 -33.12
CA GLU A 11 -29.92 -25.70 -34.26
C GLU A 11 -28.68 -26.61 -34.35
N MET A 12 -28.10 -27.00 -33.22
CA MET A 12 -26.99 -27.95 -33.15
C MET A 12 -27.42 -29.35 -33.60
N PHE A 13 -28.58 -29.82 -33.13
CA PHE A 13 -29.18 -31.08 -33.57
C PHE A 13 -29.43 -31.07 -35.09
N THR A 14 -29.98 -29.98 -35.61
CA THR A 14 -30.23 -29.81 -37.05
C THR A 14 -28.94 -29.77 -37.85
N ALA A 15 -27.91 -29.06 -37.39
CA ALA A 15 -26.61 -28.99 -38.05
C ALA A 15 -25.93 -30.38 -38.17
N TYR A 16 -26.05 -31.22 -37.14
CA TYR A 16 -25.56 -32.61 -37.21
C TYR A 16 -26.39 -33.46 -38.18
N ALA A 17 -27.71 -33.27 -38.26
CA ALA A 17 -28.54 -33.94 -39.24
C ALA A 17 -28.15 -33.52 -40.68
N ASP A 18 -27.92 -32.23 -40.92
CA ASP A 18 -27.49 -31.67 -42.20
C ASP A 18 -26.08 -32.15 -42.60
N ALA A 19 -25.22 -32.42 -41.62
CA ALA A 19 -23.91 -33.06 -41.82
C ALA A 19 -24.01 -34.56 -42.18
N GLY A 20 -25.21 -35.12 -42.28
CA GLY A 20 -25.46 -36.50 -42.71
C GLY A 20 -25.53 -37.53 -41.58
N PHE A 21 -25.62 -37.09 -40.31
CA PHE A 21 -25.86 -38.01 -39.20
C PHE A 21 -27.36 -38.34 -39.07
N SER A 22 -27.69 -39.58 -38.72
CA SER A 22 -29.09 -40.00 -38.59
C SER A 22 -29.76 -39.35 -37.36
N PRO A 23 -30.88 -38.60 -37.55
CA PRO A 23 -31.64 -38.01 -36.46
C PRO A 23 -32.60 -38.98 -35.78
N TYR A 24 -32.68 -40.23 -36.24
CA TYR A 24 -33.66 -41.21 -35.79
C TYR A 24 -33.03 -42.26 -34.89
N ALA A 25 -33.73 -42.62 -33.81
CA ALA A 25 -33.37 -43.77 -32.99
C ALA A 25 -33.72 -45.08 -33.72
N PRO A 26 -33.10 -46.22 -33.36
CA PRO A 26 -33.43 -47.51 -33.96
C PRO A 26 -34.94 -47.83 -33.79
N GLY A 27 -35.65 -48.07 -34.90
CA GLY A 27 -37.08 -48.38 -34.88
C GLY A 27 -38.02 -47.16 -34.89
N HIS A 28 -37.48 -45.94 -35.00
CA HIS A 28 -38.25 -44.71 -35.13
C HIS A 28 -38.24 -44.21 -36.57
N GLU A 29 -39.41 -43.75 -37.04
CA GLU A 29 -39.57 -43.04 -38.30
C GLU A 29 -40.28 -41.71 -38.04
N HIS A 30 -39.68 -40.62 -38.49
CA HIS A 30 -40.27 -39.29 -38.44
C HIS A 30 -40.14 -38.62 -39.81
N VAL A 31 -41.11 -37.78 -40.16
CA VAL A 31 -41.17 -37.12 -41.48
C VAL A 31 -40.16 -35.98 -41.56
N THR A 32 -39.86 -35.35 -40.43
CA THR A 32 -38.94 -34.21 -40.37
C THR A 32 -37.91 -34.33 -39.25
N VAL A 33 -36.80 -33.59 -39.37
CA VAL A 33 -35.77 -33.48 -38.31
C VAL A 33 -36.35 -32.79 -37.07
N ALA A 34 -37.27 -31.83 -37.24
CA ALA A 34 -37.95 -31.18 -36.13
C ALA A 34 -38.84 -32.15 -35.33
N GLU A 35 -39.56 -33.06 -36.01
CA GLU A 35 -40.32 -34.13 -35.35
C GLU A 35 -39.40 -35.10 -34.60
N ALA A 36 -38.23 -35.42 -35.17
CA ALA A 36 -37.23 -36.25 -34.50
C ALA A 36 -36.63 -35.54 -33.29
N PHE A 37 -36.38 -34.23 -33.36
CA PHE A 37 -35.96 -33.45 -32.20
C PHE A 37 -37.06 -33.39 -31.13
N ALA A 38 -38.34 -33.30 -31.50
CA ALA A 38 -39.46 -33.31 -30.55
C ALA A 38 -39.67 -34.66 -29.86
N CYS A 39 -39.21 -35.77 -30.45
CA CYS A 39 -39.27 -37.10 -29.87
C CYS A 39 -38.15 -37.30 -28.83
N GLU A 40 -38.51 -37.68 -27.61
CA GLU A 40 -37.59 -37.85 -26.48
C GLU A 40 -36.50 -38.90 -26.76
N GLU A 41 -36.87 -40.03 -27.37
CA GLU A 41 -35.93 -41.10 -27.72
C GLU A 41 -35.00 -40.69 -28.86
N CYS A 42 -35.51 -40.04 -29.91
CA CYS A 42 -34.66 -39.55 -31.01
C CYS A 42 -33.73 -38.41 -30.59
N ARG A 43 -34.15 -37.56 -29.64
CA ARG A 43 -33.33 -36.45 -29.12
C ARG A 43 -32.05 -36.92 -28.44
N HIS A 44 -32.05 -38.10 -27.82
CA HIS A 44 -30.91 -38.59 -27.03
C HIS A 44 -30.28 -39.89 -27.56
N LEU A 45 -31.07 -40.77 -28.20
CA LEU A 45 -30.62 -42.10 -28.61
C LEU A 45 -30.22 -42.19 -30.08
N SER A 46 -30.64 -41.23 -30.92
CA SER A 46 -30.16 -41.12 -32.30
C SER A 46 -28.67 -40.73 -32.36
N LYS A 47 -28.05 -40.90 -33.53
CA LYS A 47 -26.64 -40.52 -33.70
C LYS A 47 -26.46 -39.00 -33.54
N VAL A 48 -27.36 -38.21 -34.10
CA VAL A 48 -27.42 -36.76 -33.93
C VAL A 48 -27.64 -36.38 -32.47
N GLY A 49 -28.56 -37.07 -31.79
CA GLY A 49 -28.88 -36.82 -30.39
C GLY A 49 -27.68 -37.01 -29.48
N ARG A 50 -26.99 -38.15 -29.60
CA ARG A 50 -25.76 -38.43 -28.84
C ARG A 50 -24.64 -37.43 -29.12
N MET A 51 -24.50 -36.95 -30.35
CA MET A 51 -23.50 -35.94 -30.71
C MET A 51 -23.86 -34.56 -30.14
N THR A 52 -25.14 -34.22 -30.13
CA THR A 52 -25.66 -33.00 -29.50
C THR A 52 -25.42 -33.05 -27.99
N ASP A 53 -25.79 -34.14 -27.34
CA ASP A 53 -25.58 -34.36 -25.91
C ASP A 53 -24.10 -34.31 -25.53
N PHE A 54 -23.24 -34.99 -26.31
CA PHE A 54 -21.79 -34.92 -26.11
C PHE A 54 -21.27 -33.48 -26.21
N THR A 55 -21.73 -32.71 -27.18
CA THR A 55 -21.26 -31.34 -27.41
C THR A 55 -21.78 -30.38 -26.35
N LEU A 56 -23.00 -30.60 -25.84
CA LEU A 56 -23.53 -29.86 -24.68
C LEU A 56 -22.73 -30.18 -23.42
N VAL A 57 -22.40 -31.45 -23.19
CA VAL A 57 -21.58 -31.87 -22.04
C VAL A 57 -20.17 -31.29 -22.15
N TYR A 58 -19.54 -31.37 -23.32
CA TYR A 58 -18.19 -30.87 -23.57
C TYR A 58 -18.10 -29.34 -23.42
N ASN A 59 -19.14 -28.60 -23.80
CA ASN A 59 -19.14 -27.14 -23.73
C ASN A 59 -19.74 -26.54 -22.45
N ASN A 60 -20.43 -27.34 -21.61
CA ASN A 60 -21.07 -26.83 -20.39
C ASN A 60 -20.07 -26.54 -19.27
N ASP A 61 -18.85 -27.09 -19.31
CA ASP A 61 -17.79 -26.77 -18.35
C ASP A 61 -16.46 -27.35 -18.87
N PRO A 62 -15.40 -26.57 -19.16
CA PRO A 62 -14.06 -27.13 -19.18
C PRO A 62 -13.72 -27.48 -17.73
N GLU A 63 -14.09 -28.70 -17.32
CA GLU A 63 -13.75 -29.26 -16.02
C GLU A 63 -12.26 -29.02 -15.75
N ALA A 64 -11.94 -28.80 -14.47
CA ALA A 64 -10.60 -28.63 -13.89
C ALA A 64 -9.53 -29.69 -14.26
N ALA A 65 -9.86 -30.62 -15.16
CA ALA A 65 -9.00 -31.57 -15.84
C ALA A 65 -8.10 -30.94 -16.92
N GLU A 66 -8.48 -29.80 -17.52
CA GLU A 66 -7.63 -29.09 -18.51
C GLU A 66 -6.75 -28.00 -17.88
N LEU A 67 -6.93 -27.67 -16.60
CA LEU A 67 -6.05 -26.74 -15.89
C LEU A 67 -4.70 -27.40 -15.68
N THR A 68 -3.66 -26.84 -16.28
CA THR A 68 -2.28 -27.23 -15.99
C THR A 68 -1.96 -26.93 -14.52
N ILE A 69 -0.90 -27.54 -13.97
CA ILE A 69 -0.45 -27.23 -12.61
C ILE A 69 -0.27 -25.72 -12.42
N GLY A 70 0.27 -25.02 -13.45
CA GLY A 70 0.42 -23.57 -13.44
C GLY A 70 -0.89 -22.78 -13.45
N ASP A 71 -1.98 -23.35 -13.98
CA ASP A 71 -3.29 -22.68 -13.95
C ASP A 71 -3.98 -22.82 -12.59
N LYS A 72 -3.69 -23.91 -11.85
CA LYS A 72 -4.14 -24.08 -10.45
C LYS A 72 -3.34 -23.19 -9.49
N ASP A 73 -2.04 -23.02 -9.74
CA ASP A 73 -1.18 -22.14 -8.96
C ASP A 73 -1.60 -20.67 -9.15
N ARG A 74 -1.87 -20.22 -10.38
CA ARG A 74 -2.41 -18.86 -10.65
C ARG A 74 -3.77 -18.58 -10.00
N GLN A 75 -4.61 -19.59 -9.79
CA GLN A 75 -5.89 -19.40 -9.09
C GLN A 75 -5.75 -19.34 -7.56
N THR A 76 -4.61 -19.79 -7.01
CA THR A 76 -4.35 -19.79 -5.57
C THR A 76 -3.40 -18.68 -5.13
N GLU A 77 -2.57 -18.16 -6.03
CA GLU A 77 -1.78 -16.96 -5.79
C GLU A 77 -2.67 -15.73 -5.78
N ARG A 78 -2.60 -14.95 -4.69
CA ARG A 78 -3.25 -13.64 -4.65
C ARG A 78 -2.37 -12.69 -5.46
N ASP A 79 -2.90 -12.20 -6.57
CA ASP A 79 -2.25 -11.14 -7.32
C ASP A 79 -1.99 -9.93 -6.41
N LEU A 80 -0.80 -9.34 -6.57
CA LEU A 80 -0.46 -8.11 -5.87
C LEU A 80 -1.48 -7.04 -6.22
N THR A 81 -1.88 -6.25 -5.24
CA THR A 81 -2.63 -5.02 -5.51
C THR A 81 -1.68 -3.97 -6.07
N LYS A 82 -2.22 -3.02 -6.84
CA LYS A 82 -1.46 -1.82 -7.26
C LYS A 82 -0.74 -1.14 -6.09
N SER A 83 -1.38 -1.05 -4.92
CA SER A 83 -0.77 -0.42 -3.74
C SER A 83 0.46 -1.18 -3.25
N GLU A 84 0.44 -2.51 -3.29
CA GLU A 84 1.57 -3.36 -2.90
C GLU A 84 2.71 -3.25 -3.90
N VAL A 85 2.41 -3.24 -5.21
CA VAL A 85 3.42 -3.02 -6.27
C VAL A 85 4.11 -1.65 -6.08
N LEU A 86 3.33 -0.59 -5.88
CA LEU A 86 3.89 0.75 -5.69
C LEU A 86 4.67 0.88 -4.37
N SER A 87 4.25 0.20 -3.30
CA SER A 87 5.01 0.18 -2.03
C SER A 87 6.31 -0.58 -2.19
N GLY A 88 6.28 -1.74 -2.86
CA GLY A 88 7.47 -2.53 -3.19
C GLY A 88 8.48 -1.72 -3.98
N TYR A 89 8.04 -0.95 -4.98
CA TYR A 89 8.93 -0.03 -5.70
C TYR A 89 9.53 1.05 -4.81
N LYS A 90 8.68 1.67 -3.97
CA LYS A 90 9.10 2.72 -3.05
C LYS A 90 10.18 2.24 -2.09
N GLU A 91 10.06 1.00 -1.65
CA GLU A 91 10.98 0.33 -0.73
C GLU A 91 12.22 -0.28 -1.42
N GLY A 92 12.27 -0.25 -2.76
CA GLY A 92 13.39 -0.82 -3.53
C GLY A 92 13.34 -2.35 -3.62
N LEU A 93 12.16 -2.95 -3.41
CA LEU A 93 11.92 -4.38 -3.58
C LEU A 93 11.63 -4.76 -5.04
N LEU A 94 11.24 -3.79 -5.86
CA LEU A 94 10.95 -3.96 -7.28
C LEU A 94 11.73 -2.92 -8.09
N GLU A 95 12.21 -3.34 -9.27
CA GLU A 95 12.87 -2.48 -10.25
C GLU A 95 11.85 -1.82 -11.20
N PRO A 96 12.18 -0.67 -11.83
CA PRO A 96 11.25 0.09 -12.67
C PRO A 96 10.58 -0.74 -13.79
N ASP A 97 11.31 -1.69 -14.38
CA ASP A 97 10.80 -2.56 -15.44
C ASP A 97 9.87 -3.66 -14.92
N GLU A 98 10.04 -4.10 -13.68
CA GLU A 98 9.17 -5.08 -13.01
C GLU A 98 7.80 -4.46 -12.67
N ILE A 99 7.79 -3.19 -12.28
CA ILE A 99 6.54 -2.45 -11.99
C ILE A 99 5.77 -2.17 -13.25
N GLY A 100 6.45 -1.79 -14.33
CA GLY A 100 5.82 -1.57 -15.62
C GLY A 100 5.04 -2.79 -16.07
N LYS A 101 5.66 -3.98 -16.00
CA LYS A 101 5.00 -5.25 -16.31
C LYS A 101 3.86 -5.57 -15.34
N ALA A 102 4.10 -5.44 -14.03
CA ALA A 102 3.07 -5.75 -13.03
C ALA A 102 1.82 -4.88 -13.18
N LEU A 103 1.98 -3.59 -13.53
CA LEU A 103 0.85 -2.69 -13.76
C LEU A 103 0.19 -2.93 -15.14
N ASP A 104 0.96 -3.27 -16.17
CA ASP A 104 0.42 -3.65 -17.49
C ASP A 104 -0.43 -4.93 -17.40
N ASP A 105 0.05 -5.94 -16.68
CA ASP A 105 -0.69 -7.19 -16.40
C ASP A 105 -1.99 -6.94 -15.62
N MET A 106 -2.05 -5.87 -14.81
CA MET A 106 -3.26 -5.41 -14.11
C MET A 106 -4.20 -4.56 -15.00
N GLY A 107 -3.80 -4.25 -16.24
CA GLY A 107 -4.59 -3.51 -17.21
C GLY A 107 -4.46 -1.98 -17.13
N TYR A 108 -3.40 -1.44 -16.51
CA TYR A 108 -3.12 -0.01 -16.55
C TYR A 108 -2.56 0.41 -17.91
N SER A 109 -2.96 1.58 -18.38
CA SER A 109 -2.42 2.12 -19.65
C SER A 109 -0.96 2.57 -19.50
N PRO A 110 -0.17 2.62 -20.60
CA PRO A 110 1.22 3.08 -20.55
C PRO A 110 1.39 4.48 -19.93
N ASP A 111 0.48 5.41 -20.20
CA ASP A 111 0.49 6.76 -19.63
C ASP A 111 0.24 6.75 -18.11
N GLU A 112 -0.64 5.87 -17.63
CA GLU A 112 -0.89 5.71 -16.21
C GLU A 112 0.30 5.07 -15.48
N ILE A 113 0.94 4.09 -16.11
CA ILE A 113 2.15 3.44 -15.59
C ILE A 113 3.27 4.47 -15.41
N ASP A 114 3.56 5.27 -16.44
CA ASP A 114 4.56 6.34 -16.40
C ASP A 114 4.26 7.37 -15.31
N TYR A 115 2.99 7.77 -15.19
CA TYR A 115 2.53 8.65 -14.12
C TYR A 115 2.78 8.05 -12.73
N TYR A 116 2.46 6.77 -12.49
CA TYR A 116 2.65 6.15 -11.18
C TYR A 116 4.12 5.98 -10.82
N ILE A 117 4.96 5.59 -11.77
CA ILE A 117 6.41 5.49 -11.57
C ILE A 117 6.98 6.87 -11.20
N THR A 118 6.72 7.88 -12.02
CA THR A 118 7.18 9.26 -11.79
C THR A 118 6.72 9.80 -10.43
N LYS A 119 5.45 9.55 -10.07
CA LYS A 119 4.91 9.97 -8.77
C LYS A 119 5.58 9.25 -7.61
N THR A 120 5.79 7.94 -7.70
CA THR A 120 6.44 7.18 -6.63
C THR A 120 7.89 7.61 -6.47
N ASP A 121 8.61 7.89 -7.56
CA ASP A 121 9.98 8.43 -7.50
C ASP A 121 10.03 9.80 -6.82
N TYR A 122 9.12 10.70 -7.19
CA TYR A 122 8.98 11.97 -6.48
C TYR A 122 8.71 11.78 -4.98
N ASP A 123 7.86 10.83 -4.61
CA ASP A 123 7.55 10.53 -3.21
C ASP A 123 8.76 9.92 -2.45
N LYS A 124 9.60 9.11 -3.12
CA LYS A 124 10.87 8.59 -2.58
C LYS A 124 11.85 9.73 -2.31
N ASP A 125 12.09 10.57 -3.31
CA ASP A 125 13.02 11.70 -3.22
C ASP A 125 12.59 12.69 -2.13
N LYS A 126 11.28 12.97 -2.06
CA LYS A 126 10.68 13.83 -1.03
C LYS A 126 10.84 13.22 0.36
N ALA A 127 10.59 11.93 0.53
CA ALA A 127 10.75 11.25 1.81
C ALA A 127 12.22 11.25 2.27
N GLN A 128 13.16 10.96 1.36
CA GLN A 128 14.58 11.00 1.63
C GLN A 128 15.05 12.40 2.03
N SER A 129 14.66 13.42 1.26
CA SER A 129 14.97 14.82 1.55
C SER A 129 14.41 15.26 2.91
N SER A 130 13.18 14.85 3.23
CA SER A 130 12.52 15.18 4.51
C SER A 130 13.21 14.49 5.70
N ALA A 131 13.58 13.22 5.54
CA ALA A 131 14.29 12.47 6.57
C ALA A 131 15.68 13.06 6.84
N TYR A 132 16.41 13.40 5.77
CA TYR A 132 17.72 14.03 5.87
C TYR A 132 17.62 15.44 6.49
N MET A 133 16.64 16.24 6.10
CA MET A 133 16.35 17.55 6.71
C MET A 133 16.09 17.42 8.22
N LYS A 134 15.26 16.45 8.62
CA LYS A 134 14.98 16.18 10.04
C LYS A 134 16.24 15.78 10.80
N TYR A 135 17.09 14.94 10.21
CA TYR A 135 18.37 14.58 10.79
C TYR A 135 19.29 15.81 11.00
N LEU A 136 19.40 16.68 9.99
CA LEU A 136 20.21 17.89 10.07
C LEU A 136 19.70 18.85 11.14
N HIS A 137 18.39 19.06 11.18
CA HIS A 137 17.71 19.81 12.24
C HIS A 137 18.09 19.28 13.62
N ASP A 138 17.85 17.98 13.86
CA ASP A 138 18.08 17.36 15.17
C ASP A 138 19.56 17.41 15.59
N ALA A 139 20.47 17.23 14.65
CA ALA A 139 21.91 17.33 14.89
C ALA A 139 22.34 18.76 15.21
N TYR A 140 21.77 19.76 14.53
CA TYR A 140 22.08 21.18 14.75
C TYR A 140 21.58 21.66 16.13
N ILE A 141 20.33 21.37 16.48
CA ILE A 141 19.73 21.79 17.76
C ILE A 141 20.44 21.12 18.96
N ARG A 142 20.96 19.89 18.79
CA ARG A 142 21.73 19.18 19.82
C ARG A 142 23.20 19.59 19.87
N GLY A 143 23.65 20.46 18.98
CA GLY A 143 25.05 20.90 18.88
C GLY A 143 26.01 19.84 18.35
N VAL A 144 25.49 18.76 17.73
CA VAL A 144 26.31 17.75 17.05
C VAL A 144 26.93 18.33 15.76
N ASN A 145 26.16 19.15 15.03
CA ASN A 145 26.65 19.91 13.88
C ASN A 145 26.73 21.42 14.20
N THR A 146 27.75 22.09 13.66
CA THR A 146 27.86 23.56 13.68
C THR A 146 27.06 24.19 12.54
N PHE A 147 26.96 25.53 12.54
CA PHE A 147 26.32 26.28 11.46
C PHE A 147 26.99 25.99 10.11
N GLU A 148 28.31 26.00 10.06
CA GLU A 148 29.10 25.78 8.83
C GLU A 148 28.85 24.37 8.28
N VAL A 149 29.01 23.35 9.12
CA VAL A 149 28.78 21.94 8.75
C VAL A 149 27.34 21.71 8.28
N THR A 150 26.38 22.35 8.94
CA THR A 150 24.95 22.21 8.58
C THR A 150 24.64 22.93 7.27
N THR A 151 25.24 24.11 7.04
CA THR A 151 25.11 24.87 5.80
C THR A 151 25.66 24.09 4.62
N ASP A 152 26.85 23.50 4.74
CA ASP A 152 27.45 22.68 3.70
C ASP A 152 26.57 21.47 3.34
N LYS A 153 26.02 20.80 4.37
CA LYS A 153 25.12 19.65 4.19
C LYS A 153 23.78 20.03 3.57
N LEU A 154 23.24 21.22 3.89
CA LEU A 154 22.02 21.76 3.27
C LEU A 154 22.28 22.22 1.82
N GLY A 155 23.48 22.72 1.52
CA GLY A 155 23.87 23.11 0.17
C GLY A 155 23.84 21.95 -0.81
N ALA A 156 24.16 20.73 -0.36
CA ALA A 156 24.05 19.51 -1.17
C ALA A 156 22.61 19.17 -1.61
N LEU A 157 21.60 19.75 -0.97
CA LEU A 157 20.19 19.59 -1.35
C LEU A 157 19.73 20.60 -2.41
N ASN A 158 20.64 21.43 -2.95
CA ASN A 158 20.33 22.47 -3.94
C ASN A 158 19.20 23.42 -3.50
N LEU A 159 19.08 23.67 -2.20
CA LEU A 159 18.06 24.58 -1.66
C LEU A 159 18.43 26.03 -1.97
N PRO A 160 17.45 26.89 -2.29
CA PRO A 160 17.67 28.32 -2.41
C PRO A 160 18.27 28.92 -1.13
N ALA A 161 19.22 29.83 -1.26
CA ALA A 161 19.90 30.46 -0.11
C ALA A 161 18.92 31.08 0.91
N LYS A 162 17.83 31.71 0.42
CA LYS A 162 16.77 32.25 1.28
C LYS A 162 16.08 31.19 2.14
N GLN A 163 15.90 29.98 1.60
CA GLN A 163 15.28 28.88 2.33
C GLN A 163 16.22 28.35 3.41
N VAL A 164 17.52 28.26 3.13
CA VAL A 164 18.54 27.89 4.13
C VAL A 164 18.56 28.89 5.28
N GLN A 165 18.52 30.19 4.97
CA GLN A 165 18.46 31.24 5.98
C GLN A 165 17.21 31.11 6.88
N TYR A 166 16.04 30.92 6.26
CA TYR A 166 14.79 30.70 7.00
C TYR A 166 14.86 29.46 7.92
N LEU A 167 15.47 28.36 7.47
CA LEU A 167 15.65 27.17 8.31
C LEU A 167 16.46 27.48 9.56
N PHE A 168 17.59 28.19 9.43
CA PHE A 168 18.40 28.57 10.58
C PHE A 168 17.67 29.52 11.54
N GLU A 169 16.89 30.48 11.03
CA GLU A 169 16.05 31.34 11.87
C GLU A 169 15.10 30.52 12.76
N VAL A 170 14.45 29.49 12.19
CA VAL A 170 13.57 28.59 12.95
C VAL A 170 14.37 27.70 13.90
N TRP A 171 15.48 27.13 13.45
CA TRP A 171 16.25 26.15 14.23
C TRP A 171 17.01 26.79 15.40
N ASP A 172 17.42 28.05 15.28
CA ASP A 172 18.01 28.81 16.38
C ASP A 172 16.98 29.08 17.48
N LEU A 173 15.71 29.34 17.11
CA LEU A 173 14.61 29.42 18.07
C LEU A 173 14.39 28.06 18.77
N ASP A 174 14.40 26.96 18.02
CA ASP A 174 14.24 25.62 18.60
C ASP A 174 15.42 25.25 19.52
N LYS A 175 16.64 25.60 19.13
CA LYS A 175 17.86 25.37 19.91
C LYS A 175 17.86 26.17 21.22
N THR A 176 17.42 27.42 21.19
CA THR A 176 17.28 28.25 22.40
C THR A 176 16.13 27.76 23.30
N ALA A 177 15.01 27.32 22.72
CA ALA A 177 13.90 26.71 23.45
C ALA A 177 14.31 25.38 24.12
N ARG A 178 15.20 24.61 23.49
CA ARG A 178 15.73 23.32 23.98
C ARG A 178 17.01 23.42 24.80
N ALA A 179 17.45 24.62 25.21
CA ALA A 179 18.56 24.73 26.16
C ALA A 179 18.31 23.74 27.30
N ASN A 180 19.23 22.79 27.51
CA ASN A 180 19.08 21.67 28.45
C ASN A 180 18.91 22.22 29.87
N LYS A 181 17.68 22.57 30.23
CA LYS A 181 17.33 23.02 31.57
C LYS A 181 17.39 21.80 32.48
N PRO A 182 18.01 21.91 33.66
CA PRO A 182 17.96 20.84 34.64
C PRO A 182 16.51 20.46 34.92
N THR A 183 16.24 19.17 35.01
CA THR A 183 14.92 18.63 35.35
C THR A 183 14.52 19.09 36.75
N LYS A 184 13.22 19.03 37.06
CA LYS A 184 12.70 19.28 38.42
C LYS A 184 13.47 18.50 39.50
N ALA A 185 13.81 17.25 39.24
CA ALA A 185 14.52 16.39 40.18
C ALA A 185 15.95 16.88 40.41
N GLU A 186 16.66 17.27 39.35
CA GLU A 186 18.00 17.85 39.42
C GLU A 186 17.96 19.22 40.11
N LEU A 187 17.02 20.10 39.78
CA LEU A 187 16.83 21.38 40.47
C LEU A 187 16.56 21.20 41.97
N THR A 188 15.73 20.22 42.34
CA THR A 188 15.45 19.87 43.73
C THR A 188 16.73 19.39 44.44
N ALA A 189 17.52 18.55 43.77
CA ALA A 189 18.80 18.07 44.29
C ALA A 189 19.83 19.21 44.42
N PHE A 190 19.88 20.14 43.46
CA PHE A 190 20.77 21.31 43.49
C PHE A 190 20.43 22.24 44.64
N VAL A 191 19.14 22.46 44.93
CA VAL A 191 18.76 23.19 46.15
C VAL A 191 19.21 22.39 47.37
N ARG A 192 18.86 21.11 47.50
CA ARG A 192 19.24 20.32 48.69
C ARG A 192 20.74 20.32 48.97
N ASN A 193 21.56 20.24 47.91
CA ASN A 193 23.02 20.28 47.99
C ASN A 193 23.61 21.71 48.05
N GLU A 194 22.76 22.72 48.22
CA GLU A 194 23.15 24.14 48.33
C GLU A 194 23.91 24.71 47.11
N ILE A 195 23.75 24.06 45.94
CA ILE A 195 24.36 24.49 44.67
C ILE A 195 23.63 25.73 44.12
N ILE A 196 22.31 25.81 44.32
CA ILE A 196 21.47 26.95 43.92
C ILE A 196 20.60 27.42 45.09
N SER A 197 20.22 28.70 45.08
CA SER A 197 19.31 29.27 46.07
C SER A 197 17.85 28.89 45.79
N MET A 198 16.99 29.04 46.81
CA MET A 198 15.54 28.84 46.66
C MET A 198 14.90 29.82 45.66
N SER A 199 15.46 31.04 45.53
CA SER A 199 14.99 32.02 44.55
C SER A 199 15.35 31.61 43.11
N VAL A 200 16.57 31.09 42.90
CA VAL A 200 16.99 30.56 41.59
C VAL A 200 16.14 29.35 41.21
N PHE A 201 15.85 28.46 42.16
CA PHE A 201 14.95 27.32 41.95
C PHE A 201 13.56 27.75 41.47
N GLU A 202 12.97 28.80 42.06
CA GLU A 202 11.67 29.32 41.66
C GLU A 202 11.67 29.85 40.22
N THR A 203 12.68 30.64 39.85
CA THR A 203 12.85 31.15 38.48
C THR A 203 13.04 30.02 37.46
N GLU A 204 13.86 29.02 37.77
CA GLU A 204 14.08 27.87 36.88
C GLU A 204 12.81 27.01 36.74
N MET A 205 12.08 26.78 37.83
CA MET A 205 10.82 26.04 37.80
C MET A 205 9.73 26.76 37.01
N GLN A 206 9.64 28.10 37.09
CA GLN A 206 8.79 28.90 36.21
C GLN A 206 9.23 28.79 34.75
N GLY A 207 10.55 28.80 34.51
CA GLY A 207 11.15 28.59 33.19
C GLY A 207 10.91 27.19 32.59
N LEU A 208 10.56 26.19 33.41
CA LEU A 208 10.11 24.86 32.99
C LEU A 208 8.57 24.80 32.80
N GLY A 209 7.85 25.88 33.08
CA GLY A 209 6.39 25.98 32.91
C GLY A 209 5.56 25.48 34.10
N TYR A 210 6.13 25.34 35.29
CA TYR A 210 5.37 24.94 36.48
C TYR A 210 4.53 26.11 37.03
N PRO A 211 3.22 25.92 37.28
CA PRO A 211 2.40 26.91 38.00
C PRO A 211 2.91 27.22 39.41
N ASP A 212 2.84 28.49 39.83
CA ASP A 212 3.31 28.98 41.14
C ASP A 212 2.81 28.15 42.33
N LYS A 213 1.57 27.66 42.26
CA LYS A 213 0.97 26.77 43.27
C LYS A 213 1.83 25.54 43.52
N TYR A 214 2.31 24.88 42.46
CA TYR A 214 3.11 23.66 42.58
C TYR A 214 4.54 23.98 42.99
N ILE A 215 5.09 25.10 42.52
CA ILE A 215 6.41 25.58 42.96
C ILE A 215 6.41 25.77 44.48
N LYS A 216 5.37 26.38 45.04
CA LYS A 216 5.23 26.55 46.50
C LYS A 216 5.25 25.21 47.25
N TRP A 217 4.54 24.19 46.76
CA TRP A 217 4.56 22.86 47.37
C TRP A 217 5.95 22.21 47.33
N TYR A 218 6.68 22.37 46.23
CA TYR A 218 8.06 21.87 46.14
C TYR A 218 8.99 22.62 47.09
N LYS A 219 8.86 23.95 47.21
CA LYS A 219 9.64 24.75 48.17
C LYS A 219 9.41 24.27 49.61
N GLU A 220 8.15 24.12 50.02
CA GLU A 220 7.79 23.60 51.35
C GLU A 220 8.32 22.18 51.59
N SER A 221 8.27 21.31 50.57
CA SER A 221 8.80 19.94 50.66
C SER A 221 10.33 19.92 50.84
N ILE A 222 11.06 20.80 50.15
CA ILE A 222 12.51 20.90 50.26
C ILE A 222 12.91 21.45 51.63
N GLU A 223 12.21 22.48 52.13
CA GLU A 223 12.47 23.09 53.43
C GLU A 223 12.24 22.09 54.57
N ARG A 224 11.15 21.31 54.51
CA ARG A 224 10.90 20.25 55.49
C ARG A 224 11.99 19.18 55.49
N ALA A 225 12.43 18.73 54.32
CA ALA A 225 13.48 17.72 54.20
C ALA A 225 14.87 18.21 54.64
N ARG A 226 15.09 19.52 54.79
CA ARG A 226 16.32 20.09 55.36
C ARG A 226 16.26 20.29 56.88
N ALA A 227 15.07 20.27 57.45
CA ALA A 227 14.84 20.47 58.89
C ALA A 227 14.89 19.17 59.70
N GLU A 228 14.89 18.02 59.02
CA GLU A 228 15.09 16.66 59.56
C GLU A 228 16.57 16.25 59.52
#